data_AF-A0A8C6B2M7-F1
#
_entry.id   AF-A0A8C6B2M7-F1
#
_cell.length_a   1.000
_cell.length_b   1.000
_cell.length_c   1.000
_cell.angle_alpha   90.00
_cell.angle_beta   90.00
_cell.angle_gamma   90.00
#
_symmetry.space_group_name_H-M   'P 1'
#
loop_
_entity.id
_entity.type
_entity.pdbx_description
1 polymer ?
#
loop_
_entity_poly.entity_id
_entity_poly.type
_entity_poly.pdbx_seq_one_letter_code
_entity_poly.pdbx_strand_id
1 'polypeptide(L)'
;MGKVAVAVGAVAMLVAEPGEDAFPKLFRFCRQSRPSTADLGGVTDFLAAQAAQGMGPGAPRVVKSQLNVSPASDHDAYRAGLQLASKWRAYGLQAYPGFIFIPNPSSQVTSIKKNCTG
;
A
#
# COMPACT_ATOMS: atom_id res chain seq x y z
N MET A 1 2.21 29.06 36.23
CA MET A 1 3.52 28.78 35.58
C MET A 1 3.46 27.35 35.07
N GLY A 2 3.20 27.19 33.77
CA GLY A 2 3.00 25.87 33.14
C GLY A 2 4.32 25.14 32.93
N LYS A 3 4.33 23.83 33.17
CA LYS A 3 5.38 22.93 32.69
C LYS A 3 4.83 22.20 31.48
N VAL A 4 5.19 22.68 30.29
CA VAL A 4 5.02 21.95 29.04
C VAL A 4 6.16 20.93 28.95
N ALA A 5 5.86 19.66 29.18
CA ALA A 5 6.75 18.57 28.80
C ALA A 5 6.56 18.33 27.30
N VAL A 6 7.49 18.82 26.50
CA VAL A 6 7.62 18.43 25.10
C VAL A 6 8.11 16.99 25.09
N ALA A 7 7.19 16.05 24.86
CA ALA A 7 7.54 14.70 24.47
C ALA A 7 8.16 14.81 23.07
N VAL A 8 9.49 14.85 23.02
CA VAL A 8 10.24 14.64 21.79
C VAL A 8 9.95 13.20 21.39
N GLY A 9 9.04 13.04 20.43
CA GLY A 9 8.75 11.76 19.82
C GLY A 9 10.06 11.14 19.35
N ALA A 10 10.37 9.96 19.86
CA ALA A 10 11.54 9.21 19.46
C ALA A 10 11.44 8.93 17.96
N VAL A 11 12.15 9.71 17.15
CA VAL A 11 12.56 9.26 15.82
C VAL A 11 13.35 7.99 16.08
N ALA A 12 12.78 6.85 15.70
CA ALA A 12 13.49 5.59 15.67
C ALA A 12 14.53 5.69 14.56
N MET A 13 15.66 6.35 14.87
CA MET A 13 16.89 6.09 14.17
C MET A 13 17.14 4.60 14.36
N LEU A 14 17.05 3.83 13.27
CA LEU A 14 17.48 2.44 13.24
C LEU A 14 18.98 2.43 13.53
N VAL A 15 19.36 2.49 14.82
CA VAL A 15 20.74 2.32 15.29
C VAL A 15 21.19 0.97 14.78
N ALA A 16 22.02 0.96 13.74
CA ALA A 16 22.59 -0.23 13.17
C ALA A 16 23.55 -0.80 14.21
N GLU A 17 23.13 -1.87 14.90
CA GLU A 17 24.06 -2.75 15.58
C GLU A 17 25.09 -3.22 14.52
N PRO A 18 26.39 -3.00 14.74
CA PRO A 18 27.40 -3.32 13.73
C PRO A 18 27.42 -4.83 13.48
N GLY A 19 26.96 -5.26 12.30
CA GLY A 19 27.02 -6.66 11.86
C GLY A 19 25.71 -7.26 11.34
N GLU A 20 24.59 -6.54 11.41
CA GLU A 20 23.31 -7.05 10.92
C GLU A 20 22.84 -6.42 9.61
N ASP A 21 22.54 -7.26 8.62
CA ASP A 21 22.00 -6.84 7.32
C ASP A 21 20.66 -6.09 7.49
N ALA A 22 20.45 -5.08 6.63
CA ALA A 22 19.27 -4.23 6.70
C ALA A 22 17.95 -5.01 6.57
N PHE A 23 17.93 -6.08 5.76
CA PHE A 23 16.71 -6.84 5.47
C PHE A 23 16.21 -7.68 6.66
N PRO A 24 17.03 -8.53 7.33
CA PRO A 24 16.63 -9.21 8.57
C PRO A 24 16.10 -8.26 9.65
N LYS A 25 16.70 -7.08 9.79
CA LYS A 25 16.28 -6.07 10.77
C LYS A 25 14.89 -5.53 10.46
N LEU A 26 14.65 -5.14 9.20
CA LEU A 26 13.33 -4.69 8.74
C LEU A 26 12.27 -5.80 8.87
N PHE A 27 12.64 -7.03 8.55
CA PHE A 27 11.74 -8.18 8.67
C PHE A 27 11.30 -8.40 10.13
N ARG A 28 12.23 -8.36 11.10
CA ARG A 28 11.88 -8.45 12.52
C ARG A 28 11.03 -7.29 12.99
N PHE A 29 11.36 -6.06 12.57
CA PHE A 29 10.57 -4.87 12.87
C PHE A 29 9.11 -5.04 12.41
N CYS A 30 8.88 -5.41 11.14
CA CYS A 30 7.55 -5.63 10.62
C CYS A 30 6.79 -6.74 11.36
N ARG A 31 7.47 -7.82 11.74
CA ARG A 31 6.87 -8.94 12.49
C ARG A 31 6.47 -8.58 13.92
N GLN A 32 7.26 -7.73 14.58
CA GLN A 32 7.02 -7.32 15.97
C GLN A 32 6.09 -6.10 16.08
N SER A 33 5.93 -5.37 14.98
CA SER A 33 5.07 -4.19 14.91
C SER A 33 3.61 -4.55 15.19
N ARG A 34 3.02 -3.91 16.19
CA ARG A 34 1.57 -3.96 16.42
C ARG A 34 0.89 -2.83 15.66
N PRO A 35 -0.20 -3.08 14.90
CA PRO A 35 -0.84 -2.08 14.04
C PRO A 35 -1.26 -0.77 14.74
N SER A 36 -1.51 -0.81 16.06
CA SER A 36 -1.98 0.34 16.83
C SER A 36 -0.89 1.12 17.57
N THR A 37 0.37 0.69 17.51
CA THR A 37 1.44 1.26 18.37
C THR A 37 2.77 1.45 17.64
N ALA A 38 3.01 0.72 16.55
CA ALA A 38 4.22 0.87 15.77
C ALA A 38 4.09 2.04 14.78
N ASP A 39 5.15 2.83 14.65
CA ASP A 39 5.27 3.80 13.55
C ASP A 39 5.47 3.05 12.23
N LEU A 40 4.36 2.78 11.55
CA LEU A 40 4.32 2.18 10.22
C LEU A 40 4.45 3.24 9.11
N GLY A 41 4.85 4.48 9.43
CA GLY A 41 5.02 5.57 8.47
C GLY A 41 6.08 5.32 7.40
N GLY A 42 6.88 4.25 7.50
CA GLY A 42 7.79 3.76 6.46
C GLY A 42 7.19 2.73 5.50
N VAL A 43 5.99 2.19 5.78
CA VAL A 43 5.32 1.18 4.95
C VAL A 43 4.44 1.86 3.91
N THR A 44 4.74 1.67 2.63
CA THR A 44 4.02 2.32 1.53
C THR A 44 2.57 1.83 1.42
N ASP A 45 1.62 2.74 1.66
CA ASP A 45 0.22 2.55 1.26
C ASP A 45 0.03 3.04 -0.18
N PHE A 46 -0.10 2.11 -1.13
CA PHE A 46 -0.29 2.40 -2.56
C PHE A 46 -1.60 3.12 -2.87
N LEU A 47 -2.63 2.99 -2.03
CA LEU A 47 -3.91 3.70 -2.21
C LEU A 47 -3.77 5.18 -1.83
N ALA A 48 -3.06 5.47 -0.73
CA ALA A 48 -2.79 6.82 -0.25
C ALA A 48 -1.63 7.50 -1.00
N ALA A 49 -0.64 6.74 -1.48
CA ALA A 49 0.56 7.24 -2.14
C ALA A 49 0.29 7.97 -3.47
N GLN A 50 -0.90 7.82 -4.07
CA GLN A 50 -1.28 8.64 -5.22
C GLN A 50 -1.43 10.13 -4.85
N ALA A 51 -1.75 10.43 -3.59
CA ALA A 51 -2.04 11.78 -3.10
C ALA A 51 -0.81 12.45 -2.46
N ALA A 52 0.13 11.67 -1.95
CA ALA A 52 1.34 12.16 -1.30
C ALA A 52 2.53 12.14 -2.26
N GLN A 53 2.97 13.32 -2.67
CA GLN A 53 4.26 13.50 -3.35
C GLN A 53 5.38 13.18 -2.34
N GLY A 54 5.85 11.94 -2.34
CA GLY A 54 7.06 11.53 -1.64
C GLY A 54 6.80 11.00 -0.24
N MET A 55 6.99 9.69 -0.10
CA MET A 55 7.34 9.08 1.17
C MET A 55 8.77 9.52 1.52
N GLY A 56 9.11 9.62 2.81
CA GLY A 56 10.31 10.31 3.31
C GLY A 56 11.64 9.99 2.59
N PRO A 57 12.67 10.83 2.75
CA PRO A 57 13.93 10.74 2.01
C PRO A 57 14.52 9.33 2.13
N GLY A 58 14.51 8.58 1.01
CA GLY A 58 14.99 7.19 0.93
C GLY A 58 13.94 6.16 0.50
N ALA A 59 12.65 6.49 0.53
CA ALA A 59 11.60 5.60 0.05
C ALA A 59 11.47 5.63 -1.49
N PRO A 60 11.39 4.47 -2.15
CA PRO A 60 11.14 4.40 -3.59
C PRO A 60 9.82 5.10 -3.97
N ARG A 61 9.87 5.95 -4.99
CA ARG A 61 8.68 6.65 -5.48
C ARG A 61 7.68 5.68 -6.10
N VAL A 62 6.43 5.76 -5.67
CA VAL A 62 5.30 5.06 -6.31
C VAL A 62 4.95 5.74 -7.63
N VAL A 63 4.82 4.95 -8.69
CA VAL A 63 4.44 5.42 -10.03
C VAL A 63 3.21 4.68 -10.51
N LYS A 64 2.35 5.33 -11.31
CA LYS A 64 1.23 4.62 -11.95
C LYS A 64 1.78 3.74 -13.07
N SER A 65 1.39 2.48 -13.07
CA SER A 65 1.68 1.53 -14.14
C SER A 65 0.46 1.40 -15.04
N GLN A 66 0.65 1.46 -16.36
CA GLN A 66 -0.44 1.25 -17.31
C GLN A 66 -0.66 -0.25 -17.51
N LEU A 67 -1.91 -0.68 -17.39
CA LEU A 67 -2.32 -2.03 -17.76
C LEU A 67 -2.88 -2.03 -19.18
N ASN A 68 -2.61 -3.10 -19.94
CA ASN A 68 -3.21 -3.30 -21.25
C ASN A 68 -4.66 -3.76 -21.06
N VAL A 69 -5.59 -2.81 -21.12
CA VAL A 69 -7.02 -3.07 -20.96
C VAL A 69 -7.67 -3.21 -22.34
N SER A 70 -8.46 -4.26 -22.51
CA SER A 70 -9.31 -4.48 -23.68
C SER A 70 -10.69 -5.01 -23.27
N PRO A 71 -11.70 -4.96 -24.16
CA PRO A 71 -13.00 -5.58 -23.88
C PRO A 71 -12.90 -7.09 -23.55
N ALA A 72 -11.92 -7.78 -24.15
CA ALA A 72 -11.66 -9.20 -23.85
C ALA A 72 -11.15 -9.40 -22.41
N SER A 73 -10.23 -8.55 -21.94
CA SER A 73 -9.73 -8.63 -20.56
C SER A 73 -10.81 -8.30 -19.52
N ASP A 74 -11.73 -7.39 -19.85
CA ASP A 74 -12.87 -7.05 -18.99
C ASP A 74 -13.84 -8.23 -18.85
N HIS A 75 -14.09 -8.95 -19.95
CA HIS A 75 -14.90 -10.16 -19.95
C HIS A 75 -14.26 -11.29 -19.13
N ASP A 76 -12.95 -11.48 -19.28
CA ASP A 76 -12.20 -12.49 -18.51
C ASP A 76 -12.15 -12.16 -17.01
N ALA A 77 -11.93 -10.88 -16.67
CA ALA A 77 -11.97 -10.41 -15.29
C ALA A 77 -13.35 -10.64 -14.65
N TYR A 78 -14.42 -10.36 -15.39
CA TYR A 78 -15.79 -10.61 -14.91
C TYR A 78 -16.05 -12.10 -14.67
N ARG A 79 -15.62 -12.99 -15.58
CA ARG A 79 -15.73 -14.46 -15.39
C ARG A 79 -14.95 -14.95 -14.19
N ALA A 80 -13.84 -14.31 -13.86
CA ALA A 80 -13.03 -14.61 -12.69
C ALA A 80 -13.57 -14.03 -11.37
N GLY A 81 -14.72 -13.32 -11.40
CA GLY A 81 -15.28 -12.66 -10.21
C GLY A 81 -14.50 -11.42 -9.74
N LEU A 82 -13.78 -10.79 -10.66
CA LEU A 82 -13.04 -9.56 -10.42
C LEU A 82 -13.83 -8.36 -10.98
N GLN A 83 -13.45 -7.16 -10.54
CA GLN A 83 -13.86 -5.94 -11.23
C GLN A 83 -13.31 -5.96 -12.67
N LEU A 84 -13.96 -5.23 -13.57
CA LEU A 84 -13.47 -5.01 -14.93
C LEU A 84 -12.02 -4.49 -14.88
N ALA A 85 -11.15 -5.04 -15.72
CA ALA A 85 -9.74 -4.65 -15.80
C ALA A 85 -9.58 -3.14 -16.09
N SER A 86 -10.53 -2.55 -16.81
CA SER A 86 -10.65 -1.10 -17.03
C SER A 86 -10.77 -0.26 -15.76
N LYS A 87 -11.23 -0.85 -14.65
CA LYS A 87 -11.36 -0.17 -13.35
C LYS A 87 -10.16 -0.38 -12.44
N TRP A 88 -9.21 -1.23 -12.83
CA TRP A 88 -8.07 -1.53 -11.99
C TRP A 88 -7.10 -0.35 -11.95
N ARG A 89 -6.49 -0.17 -10.78
CA ARG A 89 -5.37 0.73 -10.60
C ARG A 89 -4.13 -0.13 -10.45
N ALA A 90 -3.08 0.15 -11.21
CA ALA A 90 -1.80 -0.53 -11.07
C ALA A 90 -0.71 0.47 -10.74
N TYR A 91 0.20 0.03 -9.88
CA TYR A 91 1.29 0.84 -9.35
C TYR A 91 2.61 0.09 -9.51
N GLY A 92 3.66 0.82 -9.83
CA GLY A 92 5.03 0.34 -9.78
C GLY A 92 5.85 1.14 -8.78
N LEU A 93 7.10 0.74 -8.60
CA LEU A 93 8.09 1.49 -7.83
C LEU A 93 9.24 1.88 -8.75
N GLN A 94 9.63 3.15 -8.74
CA GLN A 94 10.64 3.68 -9.67
C GLN A 94 11.98 2.94 -9.60
N ALA A 95 12.37 2.48 -8.42
CA ALA A 95 13.62 1.75 -8.20
C ALA A 95 13.52 0.25 -8.54
N TYR A 96 12.33 -0.27 -8.85
CA TYR A 96 12.07 -1.70 -9.07
C TYR A 96 11.31 -1.93 -10.38
N PRO A 97 12.02 -1.89 -11.52
CA PRO A 97 11.40 -2.18 -12.82
C PRO A 97 10.85 -3.60 -12.84
N GLY A 98 9.63 -3.77 -13.38
CA GLY A 98 8.93 -5.06 -13.44
C GLY A 98 8.06 -5.37 -12.21
N PHE A 99 8.20 -4.63 -11.11
CA PHE A 99 7.27 -4.76 -9.97
C PHE A 99 5.94 -4.07 -10.28
N ILE A 100 4.83 -4.81 -10.10
CA ILE A 100 3.47 -4.29 -10.25
C ILE A 100 2.66 -4.67 -9.03
N PHE A 101 2.04 -3.67 -8.42
CA PHE A 101 1.06 -3.81 -7.35
C PHE A 101 -0.33 -3.40 -7.86
N ILE A 102 -1.31 -4.29 -7.69
CA ILE A 102 -2.73 -4.04 -8.01
C ILE A 102 -3.49 -4.12 -6.68
N PRO A 103 -4.04 -3.01 -6.15
CA PRO A 103 -4.87 -3.06 -4.96
C PRO A 103 -6.11 -3.90 -5.25
N ASN A 104 -6.61 -4.58 -4.22
CA ASN A 104 -7.68 -5.57 -4.30
C ASN A 104 -8.69 -5.32 -5.46
N PRO A 105 -8.58 -6.08 -6.57
CA PRO A 105 -9.45 -5.92 -7.73
C PRO A 105 -10.78 -6.67 -7.55
N SER A 106 -11.11 -7.16 -6.37
CA SER A 106 -12.31 -7.95 -6.17
C SER A 106 -13.58 -7.12 -6.35
N SER A 107 -14.57 -7.71 -7.03
CA SER A 107 -15.91 -7.16 -7.08
C SER A 107 -16.61 -7.51 -5.76
N GLN A 108 -16.41 -6.73 -4.70
CA GLN A 108 -17.40 -6.75 -3.63
C GLN A 108 -18.71 -6.24 -4.25
N VAL A 109 -19.68 -7.14 -4.39
CA VAL A 109 -21.05 -6.84 -4.78
C VAL A 109 -21.66 -5.98 -3.67
N THR A 110 -21.44 -4.67 -3.72
CA THR A 110 -22.23 -3.72 -2.94
C THR A 110 -23.57 -3.56 -3.63
N SER A 111 -24.57 -4.27 -3.09
CA SER A 111 -26.00 -4.04 -3.23
C SER A 111 -26.63 -4.18 -4.63
N ILE A 112 -27.29 -5.31 -4.86
CA ILE A 112 -28.66 -5.27 -5.41
C ILE A 112 -29.51 -6.22 -4.57
N LYS A 113 -30.02 -5.73 -3.43
CA LYS A 113 -31.26 -6.28 -2.88
C LYS A 113 -32.35 -5.92 -3.89
N LYS A 114 -32.59 -6.81 -4.86
CA LYS A 114 -33.78 -6.74 -5.71
C LYS A 114 -34.95 -6.96 -4.76
N ASN A 115 -35.62 -5.86 -4.39
CA ASN A 115 -36.97 -5.94 -3.85
C ASN A 115 -37.84 -6.53 -4.95
N CYS A 116 -38.06 -7.84 -4.91
CA CYS A 116 -39.14 -8.47 -5.64
C CYS A 116 -40.42 -8.14 -4.88
N THR A 117 -41.09 -7.08 -5.31
CA THR A 117 -42.53 -6.91 -5.05
C THR A 117 -43.24 -7.76 -6.09
N GLY A 118 -43.89 -8.82 -5.62
CA GLY A 118 -44.86 -9.63 -6.36
C GLY A 118 -46.03 -9.90 -5.44
#